data_AF-A0AAN8D353-F1
#
_entry.id   AF-A0AAN8D353-F1
#
_cell.length_a   1.000
_cell.length_b   1.000
_cell.length_c   1.000
_cell.angle_alpha   90.00
_cell.angle_beta   90.00
_cell.angle_gamma   90.00
#
_symmetry.space_group_name_H-M   'P 1'
#
loop_
_entity.id
_entity.type
_entity.pdbx_description
1 polymer ?
#
loop_
_entity_poly.entity_id
_entity_poly.type
_entity_poly.pdbx_seq_one_letter_code
_entity_poly.pdbx_strand_id
1 'polypeptide(L)'
;MALDGCGLLCKYTLFIFNLIFALVGFVFLGLGLWLRFSGSTRAIFQFEALNSSAFVIAVTVLIITGSVMLIVVVFGDYGACNEKRCALQIFSALVTILAVAVVVFGVIAYSSKEEIGLRMGEFYSSIYLLYVANATQFLPSLSHSSKNCFSAVE
;
A
#
# COMPACT_ATOMS: atom_id res chain seq x y z
N MET A 1 2.93 19.54 -41.90
CA MET A 1 3.58 19.90 -40.62
C MET A 1 2.47 20.47 -39.74
N ALA A 2 1.81 19.62 -38.94
CA ALA A 2 0.64 20.00 -38.12
C ALA A 2 0.45 19.05 -36.93
N LEU A 3 1.53 18.41 -36.45
CA LEU A 3 1.46 17.40 -35.39
C LEU A 3 2.32 17.78 -34.17
N ASP A 4 2.60 19.07 -33.96
CA ASP A 4 3.47 19.52 -32.87
C ASP A 4 2.72 19.63 -31.52
N GLY A 5 1.40 19.86 -31.54
CA GLY A 5 0.61 20.00 -30.29
C GLY A 5 0.27 18.68 -29.60
N CYS A 6 -0.14 17.65 -30.35
CA CYS A 6 -0.58 16.37 -29.79
C CYS A 6 0.58 15.57 -29.17
N GLY A 7 1.77 15.59 -29.81
CA GLY A 7 2.97 14.95 -29.28
C GLY A 7 3.47 15.59 -28.00
N LEU A 8 3.39 16.92 -27.89
CA LEU A 8 3.80 17.67 -26.70
C LEU A 8 2.86 17.40 -25.52
N LEU A 9 1.53 17.40 -25.76
CA LEU A 9 0.52 17.07 -24.75
C LEU A 9 0.68 15.65 -24.23
N CYS A 10 0.90 14.67 -25.10
CA CYS A 10 1.20 13.29 -24.68
C CYS A 10 2.48 13.23 -23.86
N LYS A 11 3.58 13.86 -24.31
CA LYS A 11 4.86 13.86 -23.57
C LYS A 11 4.70 14.47 -22.16
N TYR A 12 3.97 15.57 -22.06
CA TYR A 12 3.71 16.25 -20.78
C TYR A 12 2.82 15.43 -19.85
N THR A 13 1.79 14.78 -20.40
CA THR A 13 0.90 13.89 -19.66
C THR A 13 1.67 12.70 -19.07
N LEU A 14 2.58 12.11 -19.85
CA LEU A 14 3.42 10.99 -19.38
C LEU A 14 4.40 11.42 -18.30
N PHE A 15 5.03 12.58 -18.44
CA PHE A 15 5.94 13.12 -17.43
C PHE A 15 5.22 13.39 -16.11
N ILE A 16 4.04 14.02 -16.14
CA ILE A 16 3.24 14.28 -14.95
C ILE A 16 2.80 12.97 -14.27
N PHE A 17 2.30 12.01 -15.05
CA PHE A 17 1.92 10.71 -14.49
C PHE A 17 3.11 10.01 -13.85
N ASN A 18 4.27 10.02 -14.52
CA ASN A 18 5.49 9.43 -13.99
C ASN A 18 5.94 10.08 -12.67
N LEU A 19 5.83 11.41 -12.58
CA LEU A 19 6.14 12.18 -11.38
C LEU A 19 5.19 11.84 -10.21
N ILE A 20 3.89 11.70 -10.48
CA ILE A 20 2.90 11.30 -9.46
C ILE A 20 3.20 9.88 -8.97
N PHE A 21 3.47 8.93 -9.88
CA PHE A 21 3.85 7.57 -9.51
C PHE A 21 5.16 7.53 -8.72
N ALA A 22 6.12 8.40 -9.04
CA ALA A 22 7.36 8.55 -8.28
C ALA A 22 7.06 8.96 -6.83
N LEU A 23 6.25 10.00 -6.63
CA LEU A 23 5.85 10.48 -5.31
C LEU A 23 5.14 9.38 -4.51
N VAL A 24 4.21 8.67 -5.12
CA VAL A 24 3.52 7.54 -4.48
C VAL A 24 4.50 6.43 -4.10
N GLY A 25 5.45 6.08 -4.98
CA GLY A 25 6.50 5.10 -4.71
C GLY A 25 7.38 5.49 -3.52
N PHE A 26 7.77 6.77 -3.44
CA PHE A 26 8.52 7.29 -2.29
C PHE A 26 7.70 7.25 -0.99
N VAL A 27 6.40 7.55 -1.04
CA VAL A 27 5.53 7.43 0.14
C VAL A 27 5.43 5.98 0.59
N PHE A 28 5.26 5.02 -0.33
CA PHE A 28 5.18 3.60 0.02
C PHE A 28 6.51 3.08 0.61
N LEU A 29 7.64 3.40 -0.01
CA LEU A 29 8.94 3.07 0.58
C LEU A 29 9.14 3.75 1.92
N GLY A 30 8.83 5.04 2.03
CA GLY A 30 8.94 5.81 3.26
C GLY A 30 8.11 5.22 4.40
N LEU A 31 6.84 4.87 4.14
CA LEU A 31 5.97 4.20 5.11
C LEU A 31 6.48 2.80 5.46
N GLY A 32 6.91 2.00 4.48
CA GLY A 32 7.46 0.67 4.71
C GLY A 32 8.74 0.70 5.56
N LEU A 33 9.66 1.62 5.26
CA LEU A 33 10.88 1.86 6.02
C LEU A 33 10.58 2.42 7.41
N TRP A 34 9.65 3.37 7.54
CA TRP A 34 9.24 3.94 8.83
C TRP A 34 8.65 2.87 9.75
N LEU A 35 7.73 2.04 9.23
CA LEU A 35 7.15 0.91 9.95
C LEU A 35 8.22 -0.14 10.33
N ARG A 36 9.26 -0.31 9.50
CA ARG A 36 10.37 -1.23 9.79
C ARG A 36 11.34 -0.66 10.83
N PHE A 37 11.69 0.62 10.78
CA PHE A 37 12.72 1.26 11.61
C PHE A 37 12.22 1.82 12.94
N SER A 38 10.91 2.11 13.09
CA SER A 38 10.35 2.60 14.36
C SER A 38 10.36 1.50 15.43
N GLY A 39 11.53 1.26 16.02
CA GLY A 39 11.76 0.31 17.11
C GLY A 39 10.96 0.63 18.38
N SER A 40 10.51 1.88 18.55
CA SER A 40 9.68 2.30 19.67
C SER A 40 8.21 1.89 19.51
N THR A 41 7.72 1.78 18.26
CA THR A 41 6.36 1.28 17.97
C THR A 41 6.27 -0.24 18.11
N ARG A 42 7.39 -0.96 17.93
CA ARG A 42 7.46 -2.41 18.15
C ARG A 42 7.09 -2.80 19.58
N ALA A 43 7.44 -2.00 20.59
CA ALA A 43 7.13 -2.28 21.99
C ALA A 43 5.66 -2.02 22.36
N ILE A 44 5.01 -1.02 21.73
CA ILE A 44 3.58 -0.73 21.96
C ILE A 44 2.68 -1.72 21.21
N PHE A 45 3.10 -2.18 20.02
CA PHE A 45 2.41 -3.23 19.27
C PHE A 45 2.80 -4.66 19.70
N GLN A 46 3.76 -4.82 20.62
CA GLN A 46 4.23 -6.15 21.07
C GLN A 46 3.29 -6.85 22.04
N PHE A 47 2.35 -6.14 22.66
CA PHE A 47 1.33 -6.76 23.51
C PHE A 47 0.12 -7.27 22.71
N GLU A 48 0.01 -6.87 21.44
CA GLU A 48 -1.12 -7.13 20.54
C GLU A 48 -0.68 -8.00 19.34
N ALA A 49 0.19 -8.98 19.60
CA ALA A 49 0.90 -9.77 18.61
C ALA A 49 0.08 -10.95 18.06
N LEU A 50 -1.13 -10.74 17.53
CA LEU A 50 -1.82 -11.79 16.76
C LEU A 50 -1.35 -11.79 15.30
N ASN A 51 -0.12 -12.26 15.15
CA ASN A 51 0.59 -12.64 13.93
C ASN A 51 1.64 -11.60 13.48
N SER A 52 2.77 -11.58 14.20
CA SER A 52 4.05 -11.01 13.75
C SER A 52 4.33 -11.28 12.25
N SER A 53 3.92 -12.45 11.76
CA SER A 53 3.99 -12.82 10.35
C SER A 53 3.18 -11.90 9.42
N ALA A 54 1.94 -11.55 9.75
CA ALA A 54 1.08 -10.77 8.86
C ALA A 54 1.51 -9.30 8.74
N PHE A 55 1.91 -8.67 9.85
CA PHE A 55 2.48 -7.32 9.80
C PHE A 55 3.82 -7.29 9.06
N VAL A 56 4.69 -8.30 9.27
CA VAL A 56 5.95 -8.43 8.54
C VAL A 56 5.70 -8.65 7.05
N ILE A 57 4.72 -9.48 6.68
CA ILE A 57 4.31 -9.69 5.29
C ILE A 57 3.80 -8.39 4.68
N ALA A 58 2.91 -7.66 5.37
CA ALA A 58 2.37 -6.40 4.89
C ALA A 58 3.45 -5.34 4.65
N VAL A 59 4.35 -5.11 5.62
CA VAL A 59 5.47 -4.16 5.48
C VAL A 59 6.42 -4.58 4.37
N THR A 60 6.70 -5.89 4.24
CA THR A 60 7.57 -6.43 3.18
C THR A 60 6.96 -6.19 1.80
N VAL A 61 5.66 -6.43 1.62
CA VAL A 61 4.95 -6.16 0.37
C VAL A 61 4.95 -4.66 0.07
N LEU A 62 4.77 -3.79 1.08
CA LEU A 62 4.81 -2.34 0.93
C LEU A 62 6.16 -1.85 0.39
N ILE A 63 7.27 -2.41 0.90
CA ILE A 63 8.62 -2.11 0.44
C ILE A 63 8.86 -2.62 -0.98
N ILE A 64 8.44 -3.86 -1.28
CA ILE A 64 8.61 -4.46 -2.61
C ILE A 64 7.82 -3.69 -3.66
N THR A 65 6.55 -3.40 -3.40
CA THR A 65 5.71 -2.63 -4.33
C THR A 65 6.26 -1.22 -4.52
N GLY A 66 6.69 -0.55 -3.45
CA GLY A 66 7.29 0.78 -3.53
C GLY A 66 8.55 0.82 -4.40
N SER A 67 9.44 -0.17 -4.27
CA SER A 67 10.67 -0.23 -5.08
C SER A 67 10.38 -0.53 -6.55
N VAL A 68 9.45 -1.43 -6.85
CA VAL A 68 9.02 -1.74 -8.22
C VAL A 68 8.44 -0.50 -8.90
N MET A 69 7.62 0.29 -8.19
CA MET A 69 7.06 1.54 -8.72
C MET A 69 8.16 2.54 -9.09
N LEU A 70 9.20 2.70 -8.24
CA LEU A 70 10.31 3.60 -8.55
C LEU A 70 11.16 3.12 -9.74
N ILE A 71 11.38 1.81 -9.88
CA ILE A 71 12.09 1.25 -11.03
C ILE A 71 11.32 1.55 -12.32
N VAL A 72 10.01 1.26 -12.34
CA VAL A 72 9.15 1.56 -13.51
C VAL A 72 9.22 3.04 -13.88
N VAL A 73 9.24 3.93 -12.89
CA VAL A 73 9.34 5.37 -13.11
C VAL A 73 10.67 5.78 -13.75
N VAL A 74 11.78 5.23 -13.25
CA VAL A 74 13.12 5.49 -13.77
C VAL A 74 13.24 5.02 -15.22
N PHE A 75 12.70 3.85 -15.56
CA PHE A 75 12.62 3.37 -16.95
C PHE A 75 11.74 4.27 -17.84
N GLY A 76 10.65 4.83 -17.29
CA GLY A 76 9.80 5.80 -17.97
C GLY A 76 10.53 7.10 -18.34
N ASP A 77 11.39 7.60 -17.46
CA ASP A 77 12.16 8.83 -17.68
C ASP A 77 13.29 8.62 -18.71
N TYR A 78 13.99 7.47 -18.67
CA TYR A 78 14.96 7.08 -19.70
C TYR A 78 14.33 6.97 -21.11
N GLY A 79 13.06 6.56 -21.18
CA GLY A 79 12.29 6.55 -22.42
C GLY A 79 11.95 7.95 -22.94
N ALA A 80 11.74 8.92 -22.06
CA ALA A 80 11.37 10.30 -22.40
C ALA A 80 12.56 11.14 -22.94
N CYS A 81 13.79 10.83 -22.53
CA CYS A 81 15.02 11.53 -22.95
C CYS A 81 15.55 11.11 -24.33
N ASN A 82 15.08 10.00 -24.92
CA ASN A 82 15.54 9.58 -26.24
C ASN A 82 14.72 10.26 -27.34
N GLU A 83 15.24 11.34 -27.90
CA GLU A 83 14.62 12.16 -28.97
C GLU A 83 14.66 11.47 -30.35
N LYS A 84 14.14 10.25 -30.45
CA LYS A 84 13.98 9.48 -31.70
C LYS A 84 12.53 9.01 -31.82
N ARG A 85 11.98 8.96 -33.04
CA ARG A 85 10.59 8.51 -33.31
C ARG A 85 10.28 7.09 -32.77
N CYS A 86 11.30 6.27 -32.51
CA CYS A 86 11.18 4.99 -31.81
C CYS A 86 10.81 5.10 -30.31
N ALA A 87 11.09 6.22 -29.63
CA ALA A 87 10.87 6.34 -28.19
C ALA A 87 9.40 6.29 -27.80
N LEU A 88 8.51 6.82 -28.65
CA LEU A 88 7.07 6.77 -28.43
C LEU A 88 6.52 5.34 -28.61
N GLN A 89 7.09 4.55 -29.53
CA GLN A 89 6.76 3.14 -29.69
C GLN A 89 7.24 2.29 -28.52
N ILE A 90 8.44 2.54 -28.01
CA ILE A 90 8.98 1.83 -26.85
C ILE A 90 8.16 2.16 -25.59
N PHE A 91 7.78 3.44 -25.41
CA PHE A 91 6.91 3.86 -24.33
C PHE A 91 5.53 3.17 -24.40
N SER A 92 4.91 3.20 -25.59
CA SER A 92 3.64 2.53 -25.81
C SER A 92 3.74 1.02 -25.55
N ALA A 93 4.81 0.37 -26.02
CA ALA A 93 5.05 -1.05 -25.79
C ALA A 93 5.24 -1.36 -24.30
N LEU A 94 6.02 -0.56 -23.58
CA LEU A 94 6.30 -0.72 -22.15
C LEU A 94 5.02 -0.60 -21.32
N VAL A 95 4.19 0.42 -21.57
CA VAL A 95 2.89 0.57 -20.89
C VAL A 95 1.94 -0.57 -21.25
N THR A 96 1.96 -1.04 -22.50
CA THR A 96 1.13 -2.18 -22.92
C THR A 96 1.56 -3.46 -22.20
N ILE A 97 2.86 -3.70 -22.06
CA ILE A 97 3.41 -4.84 -21.31
C ILE A 97 3.00 -4.76 -19.84
N LEU A 98 3.10 -3.57 -19.22
CA LEU A 98 2.65 -3.35 -17.85
C LEU A 98 1.14 -3.55 -17.70
N ALA A 99 0.34 -3.09 -18.66
CA ALA A 99 -1.11 -3.28 -18.64
C ALA A 99 -1.48 -4.77 -18.72
N VAL A 100 -0.83 -5.53 -19.61
CA VAL A 100 -1.01 -6.99 -19.68
C VAL A 100 -0.58 -7.65 -18.37
N ALA A 101 0.55 -7.26 -17.80
CA ALA A 101 1.01 -7.79 -16.52
C ALA A 101 0.00 -7.52 -15.40
N VAL A 102 -0.52 -6.29 -15.28
CA VAL A 102 -1.53 -5.92 -14.29
C VAL A 102 -2.83 -6.70 -14.49
N VAL A 103 -3.27 -6.90 -15.74
CA VAL A 103 -4.44 -7.74 -16.03
C VAL A 103 -4.19 -9.19 -15.61
N VAL A 104 -3.02 -9.76 -15.89
CA VAL A 104 -2.66 -11.11 -15.46
C VAL A 104 -2.65 -11.23 -13.94
N PHE A 105 -1.99 -10.30 -13.23
CA PHE A 105 -2.02 -10.25 -11.76
C PHE A 105 -3.45 -10.10 -11.22
N GLY A 106 -4.27 -9.26 -11.85
CA GLY A 106 -5.67 -9.07 -11.49
C GLY A 106 -6.50 -10.35 -11.68
N VAL A 107 -6.29 -11.07 -12.78
CA VAL A 107 -6.98 -12.35 -13.06
C VAL A 107 -6.53 -13.44 -12.08
N ILE A 108 -5.24 -13.50 -11.73
CA ILE A 108 -4.73 -14.43 -10.72
C ILE A 108 -5.34 -14.11 -9.35
N ALA A 109 -5.31 -12.84 -8.94
CA ALA A 109 -5.90 -12.38 -7.69
C ALA A 109 -7.41 -12.65 -7.64
N TYR A 110 -8.13 -12.44 -8.75
CA TYR A 110 -9.55 -12.72 -8.85
C TYR A 110 -9.84 -14.23 -8.85
N SER A 111 -8.99 -15.06 -9.45
CA SER A 111 -9.19 -16.50 -9.48
C SER A 111 -9.04 -17.10 -8.08
N SER A 112 -8.06 -16.64 -7.31
CA SER A 112 -7.80 -17.08 -5.93
C SER A 112 -8.54 -16.27 -4.85
N LYS A 113 -9.62 -15.57 -5.23
CA LYS A 113 -10.39 -14.68 -4.33
C LYS A 113 -10.95 -15.39 -3.09
N GLU A 114 -11.29 -16.67 -3.19
CA GLU A 114 -11.88 -17.43 -2.06
C GLU A 114 -10.84 -17.66 -0.95
N GLU A 115 -9.63 -18.10 -1.32
CA GLU A 115 -8.54 -18.34 -0.37
C GLU A 115 -7.98 -17.03 0.19
N ILE A 116 -7.83 -16.01 -0.66
CA ILE A 116 -7.38 -14.68 -0.24
C ILE A 116 -8.43 -14.01 0.66
N GLY A 117 -9.72 -14.16 0.32
CA GLY A 117 -10.84 -13.60 1.09
C GLY A 117 -10.96 -14.21 2.48
N LEU A 118 -10.76 -15.52 2.63
CA LEU A 118 -10.78 -16.21 3.93
C LEU A 118 -9.61 -15.74 4.81
N ARG A 119 -8.39 -15.68 4.25
CA ARG A 119 -7.21 -15.17 4.98
C ARG A 119 -7.36 -13.68 5.36
N MET A 120 -7.97 -12.88 4.50
CA MET A 120 -8.28 -11.47 4.80
C MET A 120 -9.34 -11.36 5.90
N GLY A 121 -10.39 -12.19 5.87
CA GLY A 121 -11.45 -12.20 6.89
C GLY A 121 -10.96 -12.60 8.28
N GLU A 122 -10.12 -13.64 8.36
CA GLU A 122 -9.44 -14.01 9.60
C GLU A 122 -8.52 -12.91 10.11
N PHE A 123 -7.77 -12.25 9.21
CA PHE A 123 -6.90 -11.13 9.55
C PHE A 123 -7.69 -9.90 10.07
N TYR A 124 -8.79 -9.53 9.42
CA TYR A 124 -9.65 -8.45 9.88
C TYR A 124 -10.30 -8.75 11.23
N SER A 125 -10.78 -9.99 11.42
CA SER A 125 -11.41 -10.41 12.67
C SER A 125 -10.41 -10.40 13.83
N SER A 126 -9.18 -10.84 13.59
CA SER A 126 -8.11 -10.78 14.59
C SER A 126 -7.73 -9.35 14.93
N ILE A 127 -7.60 -8.43 13.95
CA ILE A 127 -7.38 -6.99 14.24
C ILE A 127 -8.55 -6.40 15.04
N TYR A 128 -9.79 -6.73 14.69
CA TYR A 128 -10.97 -6.19 15.36
C TYR A 128 -11.06 -6.68 16.82
N LEU A 129 -10.79 -7.96 17.07
CA LEU A 129 -10.76 -8.52 18.41
C LEU A 129 -9.67 -7.88 19.27
N LEU A 130 -8.52 -7.57 18.69
CA LEU A 130 -7.43 -6.86 19.38
C LEU A 130 -7.80 -5.41 19.71
N TYR A 131 -8.43 -4.70 18.78
CA TYR A 131 -8.96 -3.37 19.08
C TYR A 131 -9.98 -3.40 20.23
N VAL A 132 -10.88 -4.39 20.24
CA VAL A 132 -11.84 -4.59 21.32
C VAL A 132 -11.15 -5.01 22.61
N ALA A 133 -10.16 -5.91 22.58
CA ALA A 133 -9.42 -6.37 23.74
C ALA A 133 -8.67 -5.21 24.42
N ASN A 134 -8.00 -4.38 23.63
CA ASN A 134 -7.29 -3.21 24.12
C ASN A 134 -8.25 -2.11 24.62
N ALA A 135 -9.42 -1.95 23.96
CA ALA A 135 -10.50 -1.11 24.47
C ALA A 135 -11.12 -1.67 25.77
N THR A 136 -11.20 -3.00 25.91
CA THR A 136 -11.64 -3.65 27.15
C THR A 136 -10.63 -3.53 28.26
N GLN A 137 -9.34 -3.28 28.00
CA GLN A 137 -8.38 -2.90 29.04
C GLN A 137 -8.69 -1.53 29.66
N PHE A 138 -9.43 -0.67 28.95
CA PHE A 138 -10.03 0.58 29.45
C PHE A 138 -11.45 0.43 30.03
N LEU A 139 -12.12 -0.72 29.86
CA LEU A 139 -13.46 -0.97 30.41
C LEU A 139 -13.52 -1.46 31.88
N PRO A 140 -12.52 -2.12 32.52
CA PRO A 140 -12.64 -2.46 33.95
C PRO A 140 -12.65 -1.21 34.83
N SER A 141 -12.06 -0.09 34.39
CA SER A 141 -12.13 1.19 35.11
C SER A 141 -13.53 1.83 35.03
N LEU A 142 -14.29 1.64 33.94
CA LEU A 142 -15.67 2.10 33.81
C LEU A 142 -16.68 1.18 34.51
N SER A 143 -16.47 -0.14 34.49
CA SER A 143 -17.34 -1.11 35.19
C SER A 143 -17.22 -0.97 36.72
N HIS A 144 -16.03 -0.70 37.24
CA HIS A 144 -15.83 -0.42 38.67
C HIS A 144 -16.36 0.96 39.09
N SER A 145 -16.26 1.98 38.22
CA SER A 145 -16.82 3.31 38.47
C SER A 145 -18.36 3.32 38.46
N SER A 146 -18.99 2.56 37.57
CA SER A 146 -20.47 2.44 37.52
C SER A 146 -21.05 1.72 38.75
N LYS A 147 -20.39 0.66 39.24
CA LYS A 147 -20.82 -0.03 40.49
C LYS A 147 -20.68 0.84 41.73
N ASN A 148 -19.65 1.69 41.81
CA ASN A 148 -19.47 2.62 42.92
C ASN A 148 -20.46 3.79 42.92
N CYS A 149 -20.99 4.17 41.74
CA CYS A 149 -22.02 5.20 41.65
C CYS A 149 -23.40 4.66 42.05
N PHE A 150 -23.70 3.39 41.75
CA PHE A 150 -24.97 2.76 42.14
C PHE A 150 -25.07 2.49 43.65
N SER A 151 -23.96 2.15 44.32
CA SER A 151 -23.98 1.90 45.77
C SER A 151 -23.98 3.17 46.65
N ALA A 152 -23.90 4.37 46.06
CA ALA A 152 -24.01 5.65 46.76
C ALA A 152 -25.42 6.28 46.61
N VAL A 153 -26.35 5.55 45.96
CA VAL A 153 -27.75 5.94 45.72
C VAL A 153 -28.72 5.02 46.49
N GLU A 154 -28.21 4.15 47.38
CA GLU A 154 -28.97 3.45 48.43
C GLU A 154 -28.51 3.88 49.82
#